data_AF-A0AAN6G9I5-F1
#
_entry.id   AF-A0AAN6G9I5-F1
#
_cell.length_a   1.000
_cell.length_b   1.000
_cell.length_c   1.000
_cell.angle_alpha   90.00
_cell.angle_beta   90.00
_cell.angle_gamma   90.00
#
_symmetry.space_group_name_H-M   'P 1'
#
loop_
_entity.id
_entity.type
_entity.pdbx_description
1 polymer ?
#
loop_
_entity_poly.entity_id
_entity_poly.type
_entity_poly.pdbx_seq_one_letter_code
_entity_poly.pdbx_strand_id
1 'polypeptide(L)'
;KFSDRHVVFVGQRRILGKPGRQSRVKQPRPRSRTLTAVHESILADIVYPTEITGKRTRVATDGSKLIKCFLDAKDATSLEYKLDSFSSVYRKLTGKDVSFVFRDADSV
;
A
#
# COMPACT_ATOMS: atom_id res chain seq x y z
N LYS A 1 21.42 -7.79 15.61
CA LYS A 1 20.57 -7.07 16.61
C LYS A 1 19.11 -7.52 16.56
N PHE A 2 18.52 -7.75 15.39
CA PHE A 2 17.24 -8.46 15.26
C PHE A 2 17.36 -9.50 14.15
N SER A 3 17.66 -10.75 14.52
CA SER A 3 17.72 -11.88 13.57
C SER A 3 16.31 -12.40 13.27
N ASP A 4 16.14 -13.02 12.10
CA ASP A 4 14.91 -13.68 11.65
C ASP A 4 13.65 -12.81 11.65
N ARG A 5 13.82 -11.48 11.51
CA ARG A 5 12.71 -10.53 11.44
C ARG A 5 12.92 -9.53 10.32
N HIS A 6 11.87 -9.29 9.55
CA HIS A 6 11.82 -8.16 8.62
C HIS A 6 11.41 -6.90 9.37
N VAL A 7 12.21 -5.85 9.25
CA VAL A 7 11.94 -4.54 9.83
C VAL A 7 11.47 -3.60 8.73
N VAL A 8 10.36 -2.91 8.97
CA VAL A 8 9.74 -1.96 8.04
C VAL A 8 9.44 -0.67 8.80
N PHE A 9 9.66 0.47 8.15
CA PHE A 9 9.32 1.78 8.70
C PHE A 9 8.00 2.26 8.09
N VAL A 10 7.04 2.63 8.93
CA VAL A 10 5.74 3.12 8.49
C VAL A 10 5.41 4.41 9.23
N GLY A 11 5.07 5.46 8.49
CA GLY A 11 4.66 6.73 9.07
C GLY A 11 3.25 6.64 9.66
N GLN A 12 3.10 7.05 10.93
CA GLN A 12 1.80 7.14 11.58
C GLN A 12 1.00 8.33 11.01
N ARG A 13 -0.04 8.04 10.22
CA ARG A 13 -0.90 9.05 9.59
C ARG A 13 -2.33 8.97 10.12
N ARG A 14 -2.93 10.13 10.43
CA ARG A 14 -4.32 10.22 10.93
C ARG A 14 -5.33 10.22 9.79
N ILE A 15 -6.26 9.26 9.80
CA ILE A 15 -7.42 9.23 8.90
C ILE A 15 -8.59 9.98 9.57
N LEU A 16 -9.15 10.96 8.86
CA LEU A 16 -10.42 11.58 9.25
C LEU A 16 -11.57 10.89 8.51
N GLY A 17 -12.73 10.75 9.13
CA GLY A 17 -13.92 10.20 8.45
C GLY A 17 -14.41 11.08 7.31
N LYS A 18 -15.11 10.50 6.32
CA LYS A 18 -15.83 11.31 5.33
C LYS A 18 -17.03 11.96 6.04
N PRO A 19 -17.19 13.30 6.00
CA PRO A 19 -18.33 13.95 6.62
C PRO A 19 -19.63 13.46 5.93
N GLY A 20 -20.56 12.94 6.72
CA GLY A 20 -21.90 12.59 6.26
C GLY A 20 -22.80 13.81 6.12
N ARG A 21 -24.02 13.63 5.60
CA ARG A 21 -24.97 14.73 5.39
C ARG A 21 -25.34 15.49 6.67
N GLN A 22 -25.35 14.80 7.82
CA GLN A 22 -25.67 15.36 9.14
C GLN A 22 -24.42 15.76 9.95
N SER A 23 -23.23 15.73 9.36
CA SER A 23 -22.00 16.05 10.10
C SER A 23 -21.93 17.55 10.43
N ARG A 24 -21.61 17.87 11.68
CA ARG A 24 -21.39 19.25 12.15
C ARG A 24 -19.92 19.71 12.05
N VAL A 25 -19.08 18.98 11.31
CA VAL A 25 -17.66 19.29 11.16
C VAL A 25 -17.51 20.57 10.33
N LYS A 26 -16.95 21.62 10.94
CA LYS A 26 -16.78 22.94 10.29
C LYS A 26 -15.57 23.02 9.37
N GLN A 27 -14.48 22.31 9.71
CA GLN A 27 -13.24 22.37 8.94
C GLN A 27 -13.28 21.41 7.74
N PRO A 28 -12.86 21.84 6.53
CA PRO A 28 -12.76 20.95 5.38
C PRO A 28 -11.71 19.86 5.63
N ARG A 29 -12.02 18.63 5.22
CA ARG A 29 -11.12 17.49 5.35
C ARG A 29 -9.94 17.63 4.37
N PRO A 30 -8.68 17.69 4.84
CA PRO A 30 -7.50 17.72 3.95
C PRO A 30 -7.33 16.40 3.20
N ARG A 31 -6.85 16.44 1.95
CA ARG A 31 -6.62 15.22 1.14
C ARG A 31 -5.63 14.26 1.79
N SER A 32 -4.58 14.77 2.43
CA SER A 32 -3.57 13.98 3.15
C SER A 32 -4.14 13.15 4.31
N ARG A 33 -5.33 13.51 4.83
CA ARG A 33 -6.03 12.78 5.90
C ARG A 33 -7.22 11.96 5.38
N THR A 34 -7.22 11.66 4.08
CA THR A 34 -8.21 10.77 3.49
C THR A 34 -7.78 9.31 3.57
N LEU A 35 -8.73 8.38 3.67
CA LEU A 35 -8.44 6.94 3.76
C LEU A 35 -7.59 6.47 2.58
N THR A 36 -7.94 6.87 1.37
CA THR A 36 -7.22 6.48 0.15
C THR A 36 -5.79 7.00 0.14
N ALA A 37 -5.59 8.30 0.43
CA ALA A 37 -4.26 8.89 0.45
C ALA A 37 -3.36 8.25 1.52
N VAL A 38 -3.89 8.01 2.72
CA VAL A 38 -3.14 7.35 3.79
C VAL A 38 -2.78 5.91 3.42
N HIS A 39 -3.70 5.16 2.81
CA HIS A 39 -3.43 3.79 2.37
C HIS A 39 -2.40 3.74 1.23
N GLU A 40 -2.35 4.75 0.38
CA GLU A 40 -1.32 4.87 -0.67
C GLU A 40 0.05 5.21 -0.07
N SER A 41 0.09 6.13 0.90
CA SER A 41 1.34 6.44 1.60
C SER A 41 1.87 5.26 2.41
N ILE A 42 0.99 4.46 3.06
CA ILE A 42 1.41 3.24 3.76
C ILE A 42 2.01 2.23 2.77
N LEU A 43 1.43 2.10 1.58
CA LEU A 43 1.94 1.19 0.56
C LEU A 43 3.34 1.62 0.09
N ALA A 44 3.55 2.92 -0.12
CA ALA A 44 4.86 3.48 -0.45
C ALA A 44 5.89 3.27 0.67
N ASP A 45 5.51 3.51 1.93
CA ASP A 45 6.41 3.34 3.08
C ASP A 45 6.89 1.89 3.23
N ILE A 46 6.00 0.91 3.03
CA ILE A 46 6.34 -0.52 3.18
C ILE A 46 7.38 -0.97 2.14
N VAL A 47 7.33 -0.38 0.96
CA VAL A 47 8.07 -0.80 -0.23
C VAL A 47 9.38 -0.01 -0.40
N TYR A 48 9.62 1.01 0.42
CA TYR A 48 10.88 1.74 0.43
C TYR A 48 12.08 0.77 0.59
N PRO A 49 13.12 0.84 -0.27
CA PRO A 49 13.52 1.96 -1.15
C PRO A 49 12.92 1.95 -2.56
N THR A 50 12.20 0.90 -2.96
CA THR A 50 11.64 0.82 -4.33
C THR A 50 10.50 1.79 -4.56
N GLU A 51 10.43 2.30 -5.79
CA GLU A 51 9.26 3.01 -6.27
C GLU A 51 8.25 2.05 -6.90
N ILE A 52 6.97 2.41 -6.76
CA ILE A 52 5.87 1.67 -7.37
C ILE A 52 5.68 2.22 -8.78
N THR A 53 6.06 1.43 -9.78
CA THR A 53 5.94 1.78 -11.20
C THR A 53 4.50 1.76 -11.69
N GLY A 54 3.66 0.95 -11.05
CA GLY A 54 2.26 0.83 -11.42
C GLY A 54 1.38 0.18 -10.36
N LYS A 55 0.08 0.42 -10.46
CA LYS A 55 -0.92 -0.17 -9.58
C LYS A 55 -2.17 -0.53 -10.37
N ARG A 56 -2.62 -1.77 -10.22
CA ARG A 56 -3.88 -2.27 -10.80
C ARG A 56 -4.73 -2.88 -9.70
N THR A 57 -6.04 -2.71 -9.78
CA THR A 57 -6.96 -3.43 -8.88
C THR A 57 -7.71 -4.45 -9.71
N ARG A 58 -7.45 -5.73 -9.46
CA ARG A 58 -8.25 -6.82 -10.03
C ARG A 58 -9.50 -6.97 -9.18
N VAL A 59 -10.65 -6.96 -9.84
CA VAL A 59 -11.93 -7.30 -9.23
C VAL A 59 -12.31 -8.67 -9.78
N ALA A 60 -12.47 -9.66 -8.92
CA ALA A 60 -12.91 -11.00 -9.31
C ALA A 60 -14.44 -11.07 -9.35
N THR A 61 -14.96 -12.15 -9.95
CA THR A 61 -16.41 -12.37 -10.14
C THR A 61 -17.16 -12.55 -8.83
N ASP A 62 -16.46 -12.97 -7.78
CA ASP A 62 -16.94 -13.04 -6.39
C ASP A 62 -16.97 -11.67 -5.69
N GLY A 63 -16.53 -10.60 -6.37
CA GLY A 63 -16.44 -9.24 -5.83
C GLY A 63 -15.18 -8.98 -5.01
N SER A 64 -14.32 -9.98 -4.81
CA SER A 64 -13.05 -9.80 -4.11
C SER A 64 -12.13 -8.86 -4.90
N LYS A 65 -11.36 -8.03 -4.18
CA LYS A 65 -10.48 -7.03 -4.76
C LYS A 65 -9.05 -7.33 -4.36
N LEU A 66 -8.20 -7.54 -5.36
CA LEU A 66 -6.77 -7.76 -5.18
C LEU A 66 -6.00 -6.62 -5.85
N ILE A 67 -5.19 -5.91 -5.05
CA ILE A 67 -4.34 -4.84 -5.55
C ILE A 67 -3.03 -5.45 -6.04
N LYS A 68 -2.73 -5.32 -7.33
CA LYS A 68 -1.43 -5.67 -7.91
C LYS A 68 -0.56 -4.42 -7.98
N CYS A 69 0.54 -4.43 -7.25
CA CYS A 69 1.54 -3.37 -7.26
C CYS A 69 2.76 -3.83 -8.04
N PHE A 70 3.15 -3.02 -9.02
CA PHE A 70 4.33 -3.25 -9.84
C PHE A 70 5.49 -2.45 -9.25
N LEU A 71 6.59 -3.14 -9.00
CA LEU A 71 7.84 -2.59 -8.48
C LEU A 71 8.87 -2.52 -9.61
N ASP A 72 9.84 -1.61 -9.49
CA ASP A 72 10.98 -1.55 -10.41
C ASP A 72 11.82 -2.82 -10.31
N ALA A 73 12.17 -3.42 -11.45
CA ALA A 73 12.89 -4.68 -11.52
C ALA A 73 14.35 -4.56 -11.06
N LYS A 74 14.92 -3.36 -11.07
CA LYS A 74 16.31 -3.10 -10.64
C LYS A 74 16.58 -3.56 -9.21
N ASP A 75 15.56 -3.50 -8.36
CA ASP A 75 15.65 -3.80 -6.94
C ASP A 75 15.15 -5.20 -6.57
N ALA A 76 14.83 -6.04 -7.58
CA ALA A 76 14.27 -7.38 -7.38
C ALA A 76 15.13 -8.23 -6.43
N THR A 77 16.44 -8.27 -6.67
CA THR A 77 17.41 -9.06 -5.89
C THR A 77 17.40 -8.72 -4.39
N SER A 78 17.08 -7.47 -4.03
CA SER A 78 17.16 -6.98 -2.65
C SER A 78 15.85 -7.09 -1.86
N LEU A 79 14.70 -7.19 -2.54
CA LEU A 79 13.37 -7.11 -1.91
C LEU A 79 12.50 -8.35 -2.12
N GLU A 80 12.86 -9.25 -3.03
CA GLU A 80 12.06 -10.45 -3.35
C GLU A 80 11.75 -11.30 -2.11
N TYR A 81 12.72 -11.48 -1.20
CA TYR A 81 12.53 -12.26 0.03
C TYR A 81 11.60 -11.59 1.07
N LYS A 82 11.19 -10.33 0.87
CA LYS A 82 10.32 -9.57 1.80
C LYS A 82 8.87 -9.45 1.33
N LEU A 83 8.55 -9.84 0.09
CA LEU A 83 7.24 -9.54 -0.53
C LEU A 83 6.05 -10.09 0.26
N ASP A 84 6.16 -11.31 0.79
CA ASP A 84 5.10 -11.93 1.60
C ASP A 84 4.88 -11.19 2.92
N SER A 85 5.96 -10.67 3.50
CA SER A 85 5.89 -9.83 4.70
C SER A 85 5.21 -8.50 4.42
N PHE A 86 5.51 -7.87 3.28
CA PHE A 86 4.86 -6.62 2.86
C PHE A 86 3.36 -6.80 2.65
N SER A 87 2.96 -7.89 2.00
CA SER A 87 1.54 -8.22 1.80
C SER A 87 0.83 -8.41 3.14
N SER A 88 1.44 -9.16 4.04
CA SER A 88 0.91 -9.43 5.39
C SER A 88 0.76 -8.16 6.23
N VAL A 89 1.76 -7.28 6.22
CA VAL A 89 1.72 -5.99 6.93
C VAL A 89 0.62 -5.09 6.38
N TYR A 90 0.52 -4.96 5.05
CA TYR A 90 -0.52 -4.13 4.44
C TYR A 90 -1.93 -4.66 4.74
N ARG A 91 -2.12 -5.97 4.68
CA ARG A 91 -3.39 -6.63 5.04
C ARG A 91 -3.73 -6.39 6.51
N LYS A 92 -2.75 -6.46 7.42
CA LYS A 92 -3.00 -6.22 8.85
C LYS A 92 -3.36 -4.76 9.16
N LEU A 93 -2.72 -3.80 8.49
CA LEU A 93 -2.96 -2.37 8.72
C LEU A 93 -4.24 -1.86 8.03
N THR A 94 -4.60 -2.42 6.87
CA THR A 94 -5.66 -1.85 6.02
C THR A 94 -6.84 -2.78 5.75
N GLY A 95 -6.70 -4.08 6.03
CA GLY A 95 -7.69 -5.11 5.70
C GLY A 95 -7.81 -5.41 4.19
N LYS A 96 -6.88 -4.95 3.35
CA LYS A 96 -6.90 -5.14 1.90
C LYS A 96 -5.78 -6.06 1.46
N ASP A 97 -6.07 -6.90 0.46
CA ASP A 97 -5.09 -7.82 -0.11
C ASP A 97 -4.27 -7.15 -1.22
N VAL A 98 -2.94 -7.30 -1.12
CA VAL A 98 -1.97 -6.76 -2.09
C VAL A 98 -1.03 -7.88 -2.55
N SER A 99 -0.72 -7.88 -3.84
CA SER A 99 0.31 -8.71 -4.46
C SER A 99 1.34 -7.80 -5.12
N PHE A 100 2.62 -8.06 -4.83
CA PHE A 100 3.76 -7.34 -5.40
C PHE A 100 4.38 -8.15 -6.52
N VAL A 101 4.69 -7.49 -7.64
CA VAL A 101 5.30 -8.10 -8.82
C VAL A 101 6.35 -7.14 -9.35
N PHE A 102 7.54 -7.63 -9.70
CA PHE A 102 8.52 -6.84 -10.43
C PHE A 102 8.14 -6.81 -11.91
N ARG A 103 8.09 -5.62 -12.52
CA ARG A 103 7.84 -5.48 -13.96
C ARG A 103 8.81 -4.46 -14.52
N ASP A 104 9.54 -4.85 -15.57
CA ASP A 104 10.26 -3.91 -16.41
C ASP A 104 9.23 -3.01 -17.09
N ALA A 105 9.42 -1.70 -16.95
CA ALA A 105 8.51 -0.66 -17.43
C ALA A 105 8.14 -0.79 -18.93
N ASP A 106 8.88 -1.59 -19.69
CA ASP A 106 8.81 -1.69 -21.14
C ASP A 106 8.24 -3.01 -21.69
N SER A 107 7.85 -3.95 -20.84
CA SER A 107 7.14 -5.14 -21.33
C SER A 107 5.70 -4.74 -21.67
N VAL A 108 5.32 -4.82 -22.95
CA VAL A 108 3.94 -4.73 -23.46
C VAL A 108 3.12 -5.86 -22.86
#